data_AF-A0A6B0UR65-F1
#
_entry.id   AF-A0A6B0UR65-F1
#
_cell.length_a   1.000
_cell.length_b   1.000
_cell.length_c   1.000
_cell.angle_alpha   90.00
_cell.angle_beta   90.00
_cell.angle_gamma   90.00
#
_symmetry.space_group_name_H-M   'P 1'
#
loop_
_entity.id
_entity.type
_entity.pdbx_description
1 polymer ?
#
loop_
_entity_poly.entity_id
_entity_poly.type
_entity_poly.pdbx_seq_one_letter_code
_entity_poly.pdbx_strand_id
1 'polypeptide(L)'
;MTNTGHSFIIKTTRLIVAMFVLIAIRRAIPAEVEIKGAGSIASNCDGVIKGLCKPNKHGPLKLVEVAARDCKVFCTYQGTPEFVQTEYIRYLNIKKEEATMPDGMPCAFGAACNKDGKCICKYCNKKKKLK
;
A
#
# COMPACT_ATOMS: atom_id res chain seq x y z
N MET A 1 13.96 -29.50 58.01
CA MET A 1 12.86 -28.96 57.18
C MET A 1 13.46 -28.09 56.09
N THR A 2 13.55 -28.63 54.87
CA THR A 2 14.21 -28.02 53.73
C THR A 2 13.27 -27.08 52.98
N ASN A 3 13.85 -25.96 52.51
CA ASN A 3 13.23 -24.78 51.93
C ASN A 3 12.41 -25.07 50.66
N THR A 4 11.10 -25.27 50.79
CA THR A 4 10.12 -25.34 49.69
C THR A 4 9.69 -23.93 49.20
N GLY A 5 10.55 -22.91 49.34
CA GLY A 5 10.24 -21.53 48.93
C GLY A 5 10.88 -21.10 47.61
N HIS A 6 11.95 -21.78 47.17
CA HIS A 6 12.79 -21.32 46.06
C HIS A 6 12.32 -21.81 44.68
N SER A 7 11.64 -22.95 44.62
CA SER A 7 11.24 -23.58 43.35
C SER A 7 10.02 -22.91 42.69
N PHE A 8 9.21 -22.18 43.46
CA PHE A 8 8.03 -21.48 42.93
C PHE A 8 8.40 -20.17 42.23
N ILE A 9 9.35 -19.41 42.79
CA ILE A 9 9.73 -18.08 42.29
C ILE A 9 10.39 -18.18 40.90
N ILE A 10 11.27 -19.17 40.70
CA ILE A 10 11.99 -19.38 39.43
C ILE A 10 11.01 -19.75 38.29
N LYS A 11 9.93 -20.47 38.61
CA LYS A 11 8.94 -20.94 37.63
C LYS A 11 8.05 -19.80 37.13
N THR A 12 7.68 -18.87 37.99
CA THR A 12 6.91 -17.67 37.63
C THR A 12 7.71 -16.69 36.76
N THR A 13 9.00 -16.50 37.03
CA THR A 13 9.83 -15.57 36.24
C THR A 13 10.00 -16.05 34.79
N ARG A 14 10.13 -17.37 34.55
CA ARG A 14 10.24 -17.92 33.18
C ARG A 14 8.95 -17.76 32.37
N LEU A 15 7.79 -17.90 33.01
CA LEU A 15 6.48 -17.77 32.38
C LEU A 15 6.18 -16.33 31.95
N ILE A 16 6.56 -15.36 32.78
CA ILE A 16 6.41 -13.93 32.48
C ILE A 16 7.33 -13.54 31.32
N VAL A 17 8.60 -13.97 31.33
CA VAL A 17 9.54 -13.71 30.23
C VAL A 17 9.06 -14.33 28.91
N ALA A 18 8.51 -15.54 28.94
CA ALA A 18 7.93 -16.17 27.75
C ALA A 18 6.74 -15.38 27.17
N MET A 19 5.88 -14.80 28.02
CA MET A 19 4.80 -13.92 27.55
C MET A 19 5.33 -12.63 26.92
N PHE A 20 6.36 -12.00 27.50
CA PHE A 20 6.97 -10.80 26.92
C PHE A 20 7.63 -11.06 25.55
N VAL A 21 8.24 -12.23 25.36
CA VAL A 21 8.80 -12.65 24.06
C VAL A 21 7.71 -12.82 23.01
N LEU A 22 6.54 -13.37 23.36
CA LEU A 22 5.41 -13.52 22.43
C LEU A 22 4.81 -12.17 22.00
N ILE A 23 4.83 -11.16 22.88
CA ILE A 23 4.33 -9.81 22.56
C ILE A 23 5.28 -9.11 21.56
N ALA A 24 6.59 -9.35 21.64
CA ALA A 24 7.58 -8.77 20.72
C ALA A 24 7.49 -9.32 19.28
N ILE A 25 6.82 -10.46 19.05
CA ILE A 25 6.65 -11.07 17.72
C ILE A 25 5.37 -10.57 17.03
N ARG A 26 4.65 -9.60 17.60
CA ARG A 26 3.65 -8.83 16.85
C ARG A 26 4.35 -7.92 15.86
N ARG A 27 4.94 -8.51 14.81
CA ARG A 27 5.10 -7.84 13.52
C ARG A 27 3.71 -7.33 13.20
N ALA A 28 3.52 -6.02 13.28
CA ALA A 28 2.35 -5.38 12.70
C ALA A 28 2.34 -5.87 11.26
N ILE A 29 1.47 -6.83 10.95
CA ILE A 29 1.26 -7.27 9.57
C ILE A 29 0.76 -5.98 8.92
N PRO A 30 1.57 -5.33 8.07
CA PRO A 30 1.12 -4.10 7.45
C PRO A 30 -0.15 -4.49 6.72
N ALA A 31 -1.24 -3.77 6.99
CA ALA A 31 -2.51 -4.00 6.31
C ALA A 31 -2.20 -4.14 4.80
N GLU A 32 -2.54 -5.29 4.22
CA GLU A 32 -2.12 -5.61 2.87
C GLU A 32 -2.76 -4.59 1.92
N VAL A 33 -1.94 -3.66 1.42
CA VAL A 33 -2.40 -2.66 0.45
C VAL A 33 -2.69 -3.39 -0.86
N GLU A 34 -3.97 -3.42 -1.23
CA GLU A 34 -4.45 -4.00 -2.48
C GLU A 34 -3.97 -3.14 -3.67
N ILE A 35 -3.43 -3.76 -4.72
CA ILE A 35 -3.13 -3.10 -5.99
C ILE A 35 -4.06 -3.64 -7.07
N LYS A 36 -4.78 -2.75 -7.76
CA LYS A 36 -5.62 -3.06 -8.92
C LYS A 36 -5.07 -2.43 -10.19
N GLY A 37 -5.40 -3.00 -11.35
CA GLY A 37 -5.04 -2.42 -12.65
C GLY A 37 -3.56 -2.53 -13.05
N ALA A 38 -2.73 -3.20 -12.24
CA ALA A 38 -1.30 -3.39 -12.50
C ALA A 38 -0.98 -4.63 -13.36
N GLY A 39 -1.98 -5.30 -13.96
CA GLY A 39 -1.78 -6.57 -14.69
C GLY A 39 -0.84 -6.48 -15.91
N SER A 40 -0.62 -5.28 -16.44
CA SER A 40 0.34 -5.01 -17.51
C SER A 40 1.73 -4.59 -17.01
N ILE A 41 1.94 -4.55 -15.69
CA ILE A 41 3.16 -4.12 -15.02
C ILE A 41 3.75 -5.32 -14.29
N ALA A 42 5.07 -5.43 -14.25
CA ALA A 42 5.75 -6.49 -13.53
C ALA A 42 5.58 -6.35 -12.01
N SER A 43 5.46 -7.47 -11.29
CA SER A 43 5.22 -7.49 -9.83
C SER A 43 6.35 -6.86 -9.01
N ASN A 44 7.57 -6.79 -9.54
CA ASN A 44 8.66 -6.08 -8.89
C ASN A 44 8.50 -4.54 -8.93
N CYS A 45 7.52 -4.01 -9.66
CA CYS A 45 7.16 -2.60 -9.65
C CYS A 45 6.19 -2.23 -8.52
N ASP A 46 5.61 -3.19 -7.80
CA ASP A 46 4.58 -2.93 -6.78
C ASP A 46 5.07 -1.97 -5.68
N GLY A 47 6.33 -2.09 -5.27
CA GLY A 47 6.94 -1.18 -4.29
C GLY A 47 7.01 0.25 -4.81
N VAL A 48 7.33 0.44 -6.09
CA VAL A 48 7.36 1.76 -6.74
C VAL A 48 5.95 2.32 -6.82
N ILE A 49 4.97 1.53 -7.26
CA ILE A 49 3.56 1.92 -7.37
C ILE A 49 3.01 2.37 -6.01
N LYS A 50 3.22 1.57 -4.95
CA LYS A 50 2.82 1.93 -3.58
C LYS A 50 3.55 3.20 -3.10
N GLY A 51 4.82 3.35 -3.45
CA GLY A 51 5.62 4.53 -3.10
C GLY A 51 5.16 5.84 -3.74
N LEU A 52 4.36 5.80 -4.81
CA LEU A 52 3.74 7.00 -5.39
C LEU A 52 2.66 7.58 -4.46
N CYS A 53 2.05 6.75 -3.62
CA CYS A 53 1.07 7.17 -2.63
C CYS A 53 1.77 7.69 -1.37
N LYS A 54 1.78 9.01 -1.19
CA LYS A 54 2.41 9.65 -0.04
C LYS A 54 1.64 9.37 1.26
N PRO A 55 2.32 9.21 2.41
CA PRO A 55 1.65 9.18 3.70
C PRO A 55 0.71 10.37 3.87
N ASN A 56 -0.49 10.09 4.36
CA ASN A 56 -1.56 11.08 4.46
C ASN A 56 -2.06 11.16 5.90
N LYS A 57 -2.46 12.37 6.33
CA LYS A 57 -3.11 12.58 7.63
C LYS A 57 -4.51 11.95 7.71
N HIS A 58 -5.14 11.67 6.57
CA HIS A 58 -6.47 11.06 6.54
C HIS A 58 -6.48 9.66 7.16
N GLY A 59 -5.42 8.87 6.95
CA GLY A 59 -5.28 7.53 7.53
C GLY A 59 -4.46 6.59 6.64
N PRO A 60 -4.42 5.28 6.94
CA PRO A 60 -3.63 4.32 6.18
C PRO A 60 -4.10 4.16 4.74
N LEU A 61 -3.15 3.87 3.85
CA LEU A 61 -3.44 3.49 2.46
C LEU A 61 -4.10 2.11 2.43
N LYS A 62 -5.20 1.98 1.70
CA LYS A 62 -6.00 0.74 1.62
C LYS A 62 -5.96 0.11 0.22
N LEU A 63 -6.04 0.96 -0.82
CA LEU A 63 -6.11 0.52 -2.21
C LEU A 63 -5.30 1.44 -3.10
N VAL A 64 -4.59 0.85 -4.06
CA VAL A 64 -3.89 1.53 -5.14
C VAL A 64 -4.45 1.05 -6.47
N GLU A 65 -5.11 1.94 -7.22
CA GLU A 65 -5.65 1.62 -8.55
C GLU A 65 -4.74 2.21 -9.63
N VAL A 66 -4.18 1.37 -10.48
CA VAL A 66 -3.27 1.77 -11.54
C VAL A 66 -4.04 1.97 -12.84
N ALA A 67 -4.03 3.20 -13.35
CA ALA A 67 -4.51 3.53 -14.69
C ALA A 67 -3.30 3.63 -15.63
N ALA A 68 -2.78 2.46 -16.04
CA ALA A 68 -1.54 2.34 -16.81
C ALA A 68 -1.51 3.23 -18.05
N ARG A 69 -2.57 3.20 -18.86
CA ARG A 69 -2.68 3.99 -20.11
C ARG A 69 -2.66 5.50 -19.89
N ASP A 70 -3.13 5.94 -18.73
CA ASP A 70 -3.20 7.35 -18.37
C ASP A 70 -1.98 7.81 -17.57
N CYS A 71 -1.01 6.92 -17.32
CA CYS A 71 0.16 7.22 -16.50
C CYS A 71 -0.21 7.80 -15.13
N LYS A 72 -1.30 7.29 -14.55
CA LYS A 72 -1.84 7.70 -13.25
C LYS A 72 -2.01 6.52 -12.30
N VAL A 73 -1.92 6.85 -11.02
CA VAL A 73 -2.23 5.98 -9.91
C VAL A 73 -3.20 6.69 -8.98
N PHE A 74 -4.26 6.00 -8.56
CA PHE A 74 -5.22 6.49 -7.59
C PHE A 74 -5.00 5.80 -6.25
N CYS A 75 -4.73 6.60 -5.23
CA CYS A 75 -4.44 6.18 -3.88
C CYS A 75 -5.69 6.39 -3.01
N THR A 76 -6.25 5.32 -2.47
CA THR A 76 -7.40 5.39 -1.56
C THR A 76 -6.96 5.16 -0.12
N TYR A 77 -7.16 6.17 0.73
CA TYR A 77 -6.85 6.15 2.15
C TYR A 77 -8.12 5.95 2.97
N GLN A 78 -8.02 5.14 4.02
CA GLN A 78 -9.12 4.89 4.95
C GLN A 78 -9.00 5.80 6.16
N GLY A 79 -10.03 6.63 6.39
CA GLY A 79 -10.14 7.49 7.54
C GLY A 79 -10.46 6.77 8.85
N THR A 80 -10.19 7.45 9.97
CA THR A 80 -10.65 7.05 11.31
C THR A 80 -11.54 8.14 11.90
N PRO A 81 -12.80 7.83 12.30
CA PRO A 81 -13.47 6.53 12.23
C PRO A 81 -13.70 6.06 10.78
N GLU A 82 -13.83 4.73 10.59
CA GLU A 82 -14.01 4.11 9.25
C GLU A 82 -15.29 4.58 8.55
N PHE A 83 -16.33 4.86 9.31
CA PHE A 83 -17.60 5.38 8.83
C PHE A 83 -17.89 6.72 9.48
N VAL A 84 -18.41 7.64 8.69
CA VAL A 84 -18.99 8.89 9.18
C VAL A 84 -20.51 8.76 9.09
N GLN A 85 -21.18 9.16 10.16
CA GLN A 85 -22.62 9.16 10.26
C GLN A 85 -23.14 10.59 10.24
N THR A 86 -24.14 10.82 9.40
CA THR A 86 -24.99 12.01 9.41
C THR A 86 -26.36 11.62 9.96
N GLU A 87 -27.26 12.58 10.09
CA GLU A 87 -28.63 12.34 10.57
C GLU A 87 -29.38 11.28 9.74
N TYR A 88 -29.06 11.16 8.44
CA TYR A 88 -29.80 10.30 7.50
C TYR A 88 -28.96 9.19 6.87
N ILE A 89 -27.63 9.33 6.81
CA ILE A 89 -26.76 8.44 6.01
C ILE A 89 -25.46 8.12 6.75
N ARG A 90 -25.02 6.87 6.64
CA ARG A 90 -23.69 6.40 7.02
C ARG A 90 -22.87 6.11 5.77
N TYR A 91 -21.71 6.75 5.64
CA TYR A 91 -20.82 6.56 4.48
C TYR A 91 -19.39 6.24 4.93
N LEU A 92 -18.63 5.63 4.02
CA LEU A 92 -17.24 5.25 4.27
C LEU A 92 -16.36 6.50 4.26
N ASN A 93 -15.56 6.68 5.31
CA ASN A 93 -14.60 7.75 5.43
C ASN A 93 -13.36 7.43 4.59
N ILE A 94 -13.39 7.78 3.31
CA ILE A 94 -12.25 7.57 2.41
C ILE A 94 -11.81 8.87 1.78
N LYS A 95 -10.51 8.95 1.51
CA LYS A 95 -9.91 10.00 0.70
C LYS A 95 -9.22 9.37 -0.50
N LYS A 96 -9.48 9.92 -1.68
CA LYS A 96 -8.80 9.55 -2.92
C LYS A 96 -7.83 10.64 -3.32
N GLU A 97 -6.62 10.25 -3.68
CA GLU A 97 -5.62 11.15 -4.25
C GLU A 97 -5.08 10.56 -5.55
N GLU A 98 -4.67 11.44 -6.46
CA GLU A 98 -4.05 11.05 -7.72
C GLU A 98 -2.55 11.32 -7.65
N ALA A 99 -1.76 10.38 -8.18
CA ALA A 99 -0.33 10.54 -8.40
C ALA A 99 0.01 10.20 -9.86
N THR A 100 0.92 10.98 -10.44
CA THR A 100 1.44 10.72 -11.80
C THR A 100 2.57 9.70 -11.73
N MET A 101 2.55 8.74 -12.66
CA MET A 101 3.64 7.77 -12.82
C MET A 101 4.92 8.46 -13.33
N PRO A 102 6.10 8.02 -12.86
CA PRO A 102 7.37 8.59 -13.30
C PRO A 102 7.66 8.32 -14.80
N ASP A 103 8.50 9.17 -15.37
CA ASP A 103 9.05 9.03 -16.72
C ASP A 103 9.71 7.65 -16.88
N GLY A 104 9.43 6.98 -18.00
CA GLY A 104 9.92 5.63 -18.30
C GLY A 104 9.08 4.48 -17.73
N MET A 105 8.09 4.74 -16.86
CA MET A 105 7.26 3.67 -16.29
C MET A 105 6.43 2.98 -17.40
N PRO A 106 6.37 1.63 -17.44
CA PRO A 106 5.63 0.92 -18.47
C PRO A 106 4.12 1.17 -18.34
N CYS A 107 3.50 1.63 -19.43
CA CYS A 107 2.07 1.98 -19.47
C CYS A 107 1.25 1.07 -20.41
N ALA A 108 1.92 0.43 -21.38
CA ALA A 108 1.37 -0.58 -22.28
C ALA A 108 2.53 -1.33 -22.97
N PHE A 109 2.21 -2.30 -23.83
CA PHE A 109 3.22 -3.08 -24.55
C PHE A 109 4.16 -2.19 -25.37
N GLY A 110 5.42 -2.09 -24.94
CA GLY A 110 6.45 -1.27 -25.59
C GLY A 110 6.24 0.25 -25.49
N ALA A 111 5.32 0.70 -24.62
CA ALA A 111 5.04 2.12 -24.37
C ALA A 111 5.46 2.49 -22.95
N ALA A 112 5.91 3.74 -22.79
CA ALA A 112 6.34 4.26 -21.51
C ALA A 112 5.71 5.62 -21.22
N CYS A 113 5.49 5.91 -19.94
CA CYS A 113 5.09 7.22 -19.47
C CYS A 113 6.18 8.25 -19.76
N ASN A 114 5.77 9.46 -20.13
CA ASN A 114 6.66 10.61 -20.23
C ASN A 114 6.48 11.55 -19.02
N LYS A 115 7.31 12.61 -18.96
CA LYS A 115 7.24 13.64 -17.92
C LYS A 115 5.91 14.39 -17.82
N ASP A 116 5.10 14.38 -18.89
CA ASP A 116 3.78 15.03 -18.93
C ASP A 116 2.67 14.09 -18.44
N GLY A 117 3.00 12.89 -17.96
CA GLY A 117 2.00 11.88 -17.57
C GLY A 117 1.24 11.31 -18.77
N LYS A 118 1.88 11.19 -19.94
CA LYS A 118 1.28 10.57 -21.13
C LYS A 118 1.97 9.26 -21.47
N CYS A 119 1.17 8.25 -21.84
CA CYS A 119 1.70 6.99 -22.34
C CYS A 119 2.13 7.13 -23.81
N ILE A 120 3.43 6.97 -24.08
CA ILE A 120 4.02 7.16 -25.41
C ILE A 120 4.48 5.82 -25.99
N CYS A 121 3.86 5.43 -27.11
CA CYS A 121 4.34 4.34 -27.95
C CYS A 121 5.20 4.90 -29.09
N LYS A 122 6.53 4.71 -29.01
CA LYS A 122 7.47 5.19 -30.03
C LYS A 122 7.18 4.61 -31.42
N TYR A 123 6.77 3.34 -31.49
CA TYR A 123 6.42 2.67 -32.74
C TYR A 123 5.24 3.37 -33.44
N CYS A 124 4.15 3.64 -32.71
CA CYS A 124 2.98 4.33 -33.24
C CYS A 124 3.29 5.77 -33.68
N ASN A 125 4.12 6.50 -32.94
CA ASN A 125 4.52 7.86 -33.29
C ASN A 125 5.36 7.92 -34.58
N LYS A 126 6.25 6.94 -34.81
CA LYS A 126 7.01 6.84 -36.06
C LYS A 126 6.10 6.58 -37.26
N LYS A 127 5.11 5.70 -37.14
CA LYS A 127 4.12 5.45 -38.22
C LYS A 127 3.28 6.69 -38.57
N LYS A 128 2.93 7.53 -37.59
CA LYS A 128 2.20 8.79 -37.86
C LYS A 128 3.01 9.79 -38.70
N LYS A 129 4.34 9.74 -38.66
CA LYS A 129 5.22 10.63 -39.43
C LYS A 129 5.50 10.15 -40.86
N LEU A 130 5.07 8.93 -41.19
CA LEU A 130 5.23 8.31 -42.50
C LEU A 130 3.95 8.37 -43.34
N LYS A 131 2.92 9.06 -42.84
CA LYS A 131 1.70 9.45 -43.55
C LYS A 131 1.71 10.96 -43.71
#